data_AF-A0A533WH00-F1
#
_entry.id   AF-A0A533WH00-F1
#
_cell.length_a   1.000
_cell.length_b   1.000
_cell.length_c   1.000
_cell.angle_alpha   90.00
_cell.angle_beta   90.00
_cell.angle_gamma   90.00
#
_symmetry.space_group_name_H-M   'P 1'
#
loop_
_entity.id
_entity.type
_entity.pdbx_description
1 polymer ?
#
loop_
_entity_poly.entity_id
_entity_poly.type
_entity_poly.pdbx_seq_one_letter_code
_entity_poly.pdbx_strand_id
1 'polypeptide(L)'
;MVENSQVQLVEKPTPAALNRFVKPVDISKLVAQYGTPLYLIDEDTLHGKAKELHSAYSKFNGPVKIAYSIKANFTPAVIKTFMKDGLTFDLTSLGELYFIRQC
;
A
#
# COMPACT_ATOMS: atom_id res chain seq x y z
N MET A 1 11.51 -56.05 -21.86
CA MET A 1 10.88 -55.05 -20.98
C MET A 1 11.89 -53.92 -20.83
N VAL A 2 11.66 -52.80 -21.50
CA VAL A 2 12.55 -51.63 -21.39
C VAL A 2 11.69 -50.51 -20.82
N GLU A 3 11.97 -50.15 -19.58
CA GLU A 3 11.27 -49.14 -18.81
C GLU A 3 11.73 -47.76 -19.30
N ASN A 4 10.81 -46.96 -19.83
CA ASN A 4 11.14 -45.70 -20.50
C ASN A 4 11.39 -44.59 -19.47
N SER A 5 12.65 -44.34 -19.13
CA SER A 5 13.09 -43.49 -18.01
C SER A 5 13.09 -41.97 -18.27
N GLN A 6 12.27 -41.45 -19.18
CA GLN A 6 12.39 -40.07 -19.68
C GLN A 6 11.34 -39.06 -19.16
N VAL A 7 10.60 -39.36 -18.09
CA VAL A 7 9.68 -38.37 -17.50
C VAL A 7 10.34 -37.68 -16.32
N GLN A 8 11.00 -36.56 -16.57
CA GLN A 8 11.42 -35.63 -15.54
C GLN A 8 10.24 -34.70 -15.23
N LEU A 9 9.64 -34.86 -14.04
CA LEU A 9 8.62 -33.94 -13.55
C LEU A 9 9.30 -32.58 -13.30
N VAL A 10 9.02 -31.61 -14.17
CA VAL A 10 9.44 -30.23 -13.96
C VAL A 10 8.65 -29.69 -12.78
N GLU A 11 9.34 -29.30 -11.71
CA GLU A 11 8.70 -28.63 -10.58
C GLU A 11 7.91 -27.42 -11.10
N LYS A 12 6.60 -27.43 -10.86
CA LYS A 12 5.74 -26.32 -11.25
C LYS A 12 6.27 -25.08 -10.53
N PRO A 13 6.63 -23.99 -11.23
CA PRO A 13 7.18 -22.81 -10.58
C PRO A 13 6.19 -22.36 -9.53
N THR A 14 6.68 -22.20 -8.29
CA THR A 14 5.89 -21.66 -7.19
C THR A 14 5.26 -20.37 -7.70
N PRO A 15 3.92 -20.24 -7.71
CA PRO A 15 3.29 -19.03 -8.21
C PRO A 15 3.94 -17.84 -7.51
N ALA A 16 4.42 -16.86 -8.29
CA ALA A 16 4.89 -15.61 -7.73
C ALA A 16 3.83 -15.15 -6.73
N ALA A 17 4.25 -14.88 -5.49
CA ALA A 17 3.31 -14.58 -4.42
C ALA A 17 2.36 -13.50 -4.89
N LEU A 18 1.07 -13.85 -5.04
CA LEU A 18 0.06 -12.99 -5.66
C LEU A 18 -0.02 -11.61 -4.98
N ASN A 19 0.37 -11.55 -3.70
CA ASN A 19 0.34 -10.38 -2.87
C ASN A 19 1.70 -10.15 -2.20
N ARG A 20 2.21 -8.92 -2.29
CA ARG A 20 3.52 -8.53 -1.74
C ARG A 20 3.57 -8.41 -0.22
N PHE A 21 2.42 -8.24 0.45
CA PHE A 21 2.36 -7.86 1.88
C PHE A 21 1.38 -8.69 2.73
N VAL A 22 0.60 -9.60 2.12
CA VAL A 22 -0.37 -10.43 2.84
C VAL A 22 -0.38 -11.84 2.28
N LYS A 23 -0.43 -12.86 3.16
CA LYS A 23 -0.49 -14.26 2.73
C LYS A 23 -1.93 -14.67 2.43
N PRO A 24 -2.17 -15.64 1.51
CA PRO A 24 -3.53 -16.10 1.19
C PRO A 24 -4.36 -16.54 2.42
N VAL A 25 -3.73 -17.21 3.39
CA VAL A 25 -4.41 -17.64 4.62
C VAL A 25 -4.91 -16.48 5.47
N ASP A 26 -4.18 -15.35 5.48
CA ASP A 26 -4.58 -14.16 6.23
C ASP A 26 -5.72 -13.44 5.52
N ILE A 27 -5.73 -13.43 4.18
CA ILE A 27 -6.87 -12.91 3.39
C ILE A 27 -8.14 -13.69 3.72
N SER A 28 -8.10 -15.03 3.77
CA SER A 28 -9.28 -15.84 4.09
C SER A 28 -9.83 -15.53 5.49
N LYS A 29 -8.95 -15.32 6.49
CA LYS A 29 -9.36 -14.90 7.84
C LYS A 29 -10.02 -13.52 7.83
N LEU A 30 -9.44 -12.56 7.12
CA LEU A 30 -9.97 -11.21 7.00
C LEU A 30 -11.33 -11.20 6.28
N VAL A 31 -11.50 -11.99 5.22
CA VAL A 31 -12.78 -12.15 4.53
C VAL A 31 -13.83 -12.78 5.43
N ALA A 32 -13.49 -13.81 6.21
CA ALA A 32 -14.42 -14.40 7.17
C ALA A 32 -14.85 -13.41 8.26
N GLN A 33 -13.94 -12.51 8.67
CA GLN A 33 -14.19 -11.51 9.70
C GLN A 33 -14.98 -10.29 9.20
N TYR A 34 -14.66 -9.77 8.01
CA TYR A 34 -15.13 -8.48 7.52
C TYR A 34 -16.05 -8.56 6.29
N GLY A 35 -16.17 -9.72 5.64
CA GLY A 35 -16.96 -9.93 4.44
C GLY A 35 -16.29 -9.41 3.15
N THR A 36 -17.06 -9.36 2.05
CA THR A 36 -16.60 -8.88 0.74
C THR A 36 -17.61 -7.91 0.10
N PRO A 37 -17.17 -6.90 -0.68
CA PRO A 37 -15.77 -6.60 -1.03
C PRO A 37 -14.97 -6.00 0.14
N LEU A 38 -13.67 -6.33 0.22
CA LEU A 38 -12.75 -5.86 1.25
C LEU A 38 -11.51 -5.23 0.62
N TYR A 39 -11.20 -3.98 0.99
CA TYR A 39 -9.96 -3.31 0.61
C TYR A 39 -8.88 -3.53 1.68
N LEU A 40 -7.67 -3.86 1.23
CA LEU A 40 -6.49 -3.95 2.07
C LEU A 40 -5.47 -2.92 1.62
N ILE A 41 -4.96 -2.11 2.56
CA ILE A 41 -3.95 -1.09 2.30
C ILE A 41 -2.70 -1.45 3.11
N ASP A 42 -1.57 -1.46 2.41
CA ASP A 42 -0.24 -1.73 2.95
C ASP A 42 0.40 -0.42 3.45
N GLU A 43 0.36 -0.19 4.76
CA GLU A 43 0.87 1.04 5.38
C GLU A 43 2.38 1.24 5.12
N ASP A 44 3.18 0.18 5.10
CA ASP A 44 4.63 0.25 4.82
C ASP A 44 4.91 0.74 3.40
N THR A 45 4.05 0.40 2.44
CA THR A 45 4.17 0.96 1.10
C THR A 45 3.89 2.46 1.09
N LEU A 46 2.92 2.95 1.87
CA LEU A 46 2.63 4.38 1.95
C LEU A 46 3.84 5.14 2.50
N HIS A 47 4.41 4.66 3.61
CA HIS A 47 5.63 5.20 4.20
C HIS A 47 6.81 5.18 3.21
N GLY A 48 6.98 4.06 2.50
CA GLY A 48 8.01 3.93 1.46
C GLY A 48 7.87 4.99 0.37
N LYS A 49 6.65 5.27 -0.08
CA LYS A 49 6.39 6.28 -1.11
C LYS A 49 6.59 7.72 -0.62
N ALA A 50 6.18 8.02 0.61
CA ALA A 50 6.49 9.31 1.23
C ALA A 50 8.01 9.55 1.32
N LYS A 51 8.75 8.54 1.78
CA LYS A 51 10.22 8.58 1.86
C LYS A 51 10.89 8.75 0.50
N GLU A 52 10.40 8.04 -0.52
CA GLU A 52 10.90 8.15 -1.91
C GLU A 52 10.78 9.60 -2.42
N LEU A 53 9.61 10.23 -2.22
CA LEU A 53 9.39 11.61 -2.63
C LEU A 53 10.28 12.59 -1.86
N HIS A 54 10.38 12.49 -0.53
CA HIS A 54 11.29 13.33 0.26
C HIS A 54 12.75 13.18 -0.21
N SER A 55 13.19 11.95 -0.48
CA SER A 55 14.54 11.66 -0.94
C SER A 55 14.83 12.26 -2.32
N ALA A 56 13.83 12.27 -3.22
CA ALA A 56 13.96 12.84 -4.55
C ALA A 56 14.27 14.36 -4.52
N TYR A 57 13.78 15.07 -3.50
CA TYR A 57 14.03 16.50 -3.31
C TYR A 57 15.19 16.82 -2.36
N SER A 58 15.91 15.82 -1.84
CA SER A 58 16.98 16.03 -0.85
C SER A 58 18.13 16.94 -1.28
N LYS A 59 18.36 17.09 -2.59
CA LYS A 59 19.41 17.96 -3.16
C LYS A 59 18.90 19.35 -3.56
N PHE A 60 17.62 19.62 -3.39
CA PHE A 60 17.04 20.92 -3.69
C PHE A 60 17.27 21.89 -2.53
N ASN A 61 17.87 23.05 -2.81
CA ASN A 61 18.29 24.01 -1.77
C ASN A 61 17.19 25.00 -1.34
N GLY A 62 15.97 24.88 -1.89
CA GLY A 62 14.83 25.70 -1.52
C GLY A 62 13.86 24.99 -0.57
N PRO A 63 12.81 25.69 -0.08
CA PRO A 63 11.78 25.07 0.73
C PRO A 63 10.97 24.07 -0.11
N VAL A 64 10.72 22.89 0.47
CA VAL A 64 9.92 21.83 -0.15
C VAL A 64 8.77 21.47 0.76
N LYS A 65 7.57 21.34 0.19
CA LYS A 65 6.42 20.72 0.83
C LYS A 65 5.83 19.69 -0.11
N ILE A 66 5.61 18.50 0.41
CA ILE A 66 4.92 17.43 -0.30
C ILE A 66 3.49 17.45 0.21
N ALA A 67 2.55 17.70 -0.70
CA ALA A 67 1.12 17.79 -0.39
C ALA A 67 0.40 16.60 -1.02
N TYR A 68 -0.10 15.68 -0.20
CA TYR A 68 -0.93 14.57 -0.66
C TYR A 68 -2.30 15.07 -1.10
N SER A 69 -2.74 14.73 -2.31
CA SER A 69 -4.09 15.08 -2.76
C SER A 69 -5.11 14.17 -2.07
N ILE A 70 -5.84 14.74 -1.11
CA ILE A 70 -6.70 13.98 -0.21
C ILE A 70 -7.85 13.24 -0.92
N LYS A 71 -8.26 13.72 -2.10
CA LYS A 71 -9.26 13.06 -2.95
C LYS A 71 -8.87 11.65 -3.36
N ALA A 72 -7.57 11.36 -3.43
CA ALA A 72 -7.09 10.05 -3.84
C ALA A 72 -7.51 8.98 -2.82
N ASN A 73 -7.45 9.29 -1.52
CA ASN A 73 -7.99 8.47 -0.43
C ASN A 73 -8.02 9.27 0.88
N PHE A 74 -9.22 9.63 1.35
CA PHE A 74 -9.42 10.40 2.58
C PHE A 74 -9.72 9.52 3.81
N THR A 75 -9.47 8.21 3.75
CA THR A 75 -9.66 7.33 4.90
C THR A 75 -8.78 7.82 6.07
N PRO A 76 -9.31 8.00 7.28
CA PRO A 76 -8.54 8.53 8.42
C PRO A 76 -7.23 7.80 8.71
N ALA A 77 -7.18 6.48 8.50
CA ALA A 77 -5.94 5.71 8.65
C ALA A 77 -4.84 6.18 7.68
N VAL A 78 -5.16 6.36 6.39
CA VAL A 78 -4.22 6.83 5.36
C VAL A 78 -3.76 8.25 5.65
N ILE A 79 -4.69 9.13 6.05
CA ILE A 79 -4.35 10.50 6.46
C ILE A 79 -3.35 10.49 7.61
N LYS A 80 -3.64 9.73 8.68
CA LYS A 80 -2.76 9.62 9.85
C LYS A 80 -1.39 9.05 9.49
N THR A 81 -1.32 8.06 8.60
CA THR A 81 -0.05 7.52 8.09
C THR A 81 0.79 8.63 7.45
N PHE A 82 0.23 9.40 6.52
CA PHE A 82 0.98 10.48 5.87
C PHE A 82 1.29 11.68 6.78
N MET A 83 0.46 11.93 7.81
CA MET A 83 0.79 12.89 8.87
C MET A 83 2.05 12.47 9.63
N LYS A 84 2.20 11.18 9.96
CA LYS A 84 3.43 10.64 10.60
C LYS A 84 4.66 10.83 9.71
N ASP A 85 4.49 10.77 8.38
CA ASP A 85 5.56 10.99 7.40
C ASP A 85 5.86 12.48 7.12
N GLY A 86 5.16 13.39 7.81
CA GLY A 86 5.35 14.83 7.66
C GLY A 86 4.86 15.39 6.32
N LEU A 87 3.95 14.69 5.64
CA LEU A 87 3.30 15.24 4.45
C LEU A 87 2.26 16.29 4.85
N THR A 88 2.04 17.24 3.96
CA THR A 88 0.90 18.16 4.00
C THR A 88 -0.23 17.63 3.12
N PHE A 89 -1.36 18.32 3.06
CA PHE A 89 -2.54 17.86 2.31
C PHE A 89 -3.05 18.95 1.37
N ASP A 90 -3.26 18.56 0.11
CA ASP A 90 -3.97 19.36 -0.88
C ASP A 90 -5.48 19.09 -0.73
N LEU A 91 -6.21 20.14 -0.36
CA LEU A 91 -7.64 20.13 -0.07
C LEU A 91 -8.40 20.98 -1.08
N THR A 92 -9.63 20.60 -1.37
CA THR A 92 -10.50 21.25 -2.35
C THR A 92 -11.97 21.34 -1.92
N SER A 93 -12.32 20.78 -0.76
CA SER A 93 -13.64 20.97 -0.18
C SER A 93 -13.57 21.10 1.34
N LEU A 94 -14.59 21.72 1.93
CA LEU A 94 -14.75 21.76 3.39
C LEU A 94 -14.96 20.36 3.98
N GLY A 95 -15.54 19.43 3.21
CA GLY A 95 -15.71 18.04 3.63
C GLY A 95 -14.35 17.34 3.82
N GLU A 96 -13.38 17.63 2.96
CA GLU A 96 -12.01 17.11 3.11
C GLU A 96 -11.30 17.71 4.32
N LEU A 97 -11.49 19.02 4.57
CA LEU A 97 -10.96 19.68 5.76
C LEU A 97 -11.48 19.05 7.06
N TYR A 98 -12.74 18.61 7.08
CA TYR A 98 -13.31 17.90 8.23
C TYR A 98 -12.49 16.65 8.59
N PHE A 99 -12.18 15.79 7.61
CA PHE A 99 -11.41 14.57 7.88
C PHE A 99 -10.01 14.86 8.42
N ILE A 100 -9.30 15.85 7.86
CA ILE A 100 -7.98 16.26 8.35
C ILE A 100 -8.03 16.73 9.80
N ARG A 101 -9.06 17.50 10.19
CA ARG A 101 -9.18 18.04 11.55
C ARG A 101 -9.46 16.98 12.62
N GLN A 102 -9.96 15.82 12.23
CA GLN A 102 -10.28 14.70 13.14
C GLN A 102 -9.16 13.64 13.20
N CYS A 103 -8.09 13.83 12.42
CA CYS A 103 -6.93 12.94 12.39
C CYS A 103 -5.81 13.48 13.26
#